data_AF-A0AA36M9V1-F1
#
_entry.id   AF-A0AA36M9V1-F1
#
_cell.length_a   1.000
_cell.length_b   1.000
_cell.length_c   1.000
_cell.angle_alpha   90.00
_cell.angle_beta   90.00
_cell.angle_gamma   90.00
#
_symmetry.space_group_name_H-M   'P 1'
#
loop_
_entity.id
_entity.type
_entity.pdbx_description
1 polymer ?
#
loop_
_entity_poly.entity_id
_entity_poly.type
_entity_poly.pdbx_seq_one_letter_code
_entity_poly.pdbx_strand_id
1 'polypeptide(L)'
;MLKWLTDVTSAKIVGEKDEDDGRDEIMDNDDNMMIDLILSEIELTVAAFETEKEQRKSQECLQKRIPDYSWLISENSQKPKKYLTMNERARLTRACERLRA
;
A
#
# COMPACT_ATOMS: atom_id res chain seq x y z
N MET A 1 5.58 0.93 23.95
CA MET A 1 5.69 0.04 22.79
C MET A 1 5.36 0.79 21.50
N LEU A 2 6.14 1.82 21.15
CA LEU A 2 5.94 2.63 19.92
C LEU A 2 7.24 2.77 19.10
N LYS A 3 8.29 2.02 19.48
CA LYS A 3 9.65 2.17 18.93
C LYS A 3 9.84 1.55 17.54
N TRP A 4 8.89 0.75 17.07
CA TRP A 4 8.99 0.03 15.79
C TRP A 4 8.44 0.82 14.60
N LEU A 5 7.67 1.89 14.82
CA LEU A 5 7.15 2.74 13.74
C LEU A 5 8.18 3.74 13.22
N THR A 6 9.22 4.05 14.00
CA THR A 6 10.28 5.01 13.62
C THR A 6 11.42 4.40 12.82
N ASP A 7 11.58 3.07 12.86
CA ASP A 7 12.68 2.40 12.14
C ASP A 7 12.36 2.10 10.68
N VAL A 8 11.07 2.11 10.28
CA VAL A 8 10.67 1.86 8.88
C VAL A 8 10.92 3.08 7.97
N THR A 9 11.08 4.28 8.53
CA THR A 9 11.28 5.52 7.76
C THR A 9 12.73 6.02 7.74
N SER A 10 13.67 5.33 8.41
CA SER A 10 15.06 5.80 8.58
C SER A 10 16.12 5.04 7.79
N ALA A 11 15.73 4.31 6.73
CA ALA A 11 16.69 3.82 5.74
C ALA A 11 16.98 4.91 4.70
N LYS A 12 17.54 6.05 5.15
CA LYS A 12 18.14 7.04 4.26
C LYS A 12 19.43 6.44 3.71
N ILE A 13 19.33 5.82 2.54
CA ILE A 13 20.48 5.39 1.74
C ILE A 13 21.18 6.68 1.29
N VAL A 14 22.25 7.04 2.01
CA VAL A 14 23.18 8.10 1.59
C VAL A 14 24.05 7.48 0.50
N GLY A 15 23.64 7.65 -0.75
CA GLY A 15 24.54 7.55 -1.89
C GLY A 15 25.37 8.82 -1.96
N GLU A 16 26.69 8.68 -2.04
CA GLU A 16 27.63 9.75 -2.36
C GLU A 16 27.14 10.53 -3.58
N LYS A 17 27.08 11.85 -3.42
CA LYS A 17 26.53 12.79 -4.37
C LYS A 17 27.71 13.52 -5.00
N ASP A 18 28.01 13.17 -6.24
CA ASP A 18 28.79 14.03 -7.12
C ASP A 18 27.99 15.32 -7.36
N GLU A 19 28.69 16.44 -7.30
CA GLU A 19 28.18 17.79 -7.46
C GLU A 19 27.70 18.00 -8.90
N ASP A 20 26.40 17.87 -9.17
CA ASP A 20 25.79 18.44 -10.37
C ASP A 20 24.35 18.91 -10.10
N ASP A 21 24.06 20.10 -10.64
CA ASP A 21 22.86 20.95 -10.57
C ASP A 21 21.67 20.55 -9.66
N GLY A 22 21.57 21.17 -8.48
CA GLY A 22 20.48 20.97 -7.49
C GLY A 22 19.07 21.44 -7.91
N ARG A 23 18.83 21.67 -9.20
CA ARG A 23 17.50 21.96 -9.76
C ARG A 23 16.73 20.71 -10.19
N ASP A 24 17.41 19.67 -10.65
CA ASP A 24 16.76 18.41 -11.05
C ASP A 24 16.23 17.64 -9.83
N GLU A 25 16.89 17.73 -8.68
CA GLU A 25 16.45 17.05 -7.45
C GLU A 25 15.13 17.57 -6.87
N ILE A 26 14.78 18.83 -7.12
CA ILE A 26 13.53 19.43 -6.62
C ILE A 26 12.35 18.92 -7.45
N MET A 27 12.52 18.80 -8.77
CA MET A 27 11.48 18.28 -9.67
C MET A 27 11.21 16.79 -9.41
N ASP A 28 12.26 15.98 -9.23
CA ASP A 28 12.11 14.56 -8.93
C ASP A 28 11.50 14.30 -7.54
N ASN A 29 11.65 15.23 -6.59
CA ASN A 29 11.02 15.14 -5.27
C ASN A 29 9.50 15.34 -5.35
N ASP A 30 9.02 16.33 -6.11
CA ASP A 30 7.59 16.58 -6.29
C ASP A 30 6.89 15.43 -7.02
N ASP A 31 7.56 14.84 -8.01
CA ASP A 31 7.06 13.66 -8.73
C ASP A 31 6.99 12.42 -7.83
N ASN A 32 8.00 12.20 -6.99
CA ASN A 32 7.99 11.12 -6.00
C ASN A 32 6.87 11.31 -4.97
N MET A 33 6.63 12.54 -4.51
CA MET A 33 5.49 12.85 -3.63
C MET A 33 4.14 12.56 -4.31
N MET A 34 4.00 12.87 -5.61
CA MET A 34 2.79 12.56 -6.36
C MET A 34 2.55 11.04 -6.46
N ILE A 35 3.59 10.27 -6.74
CA ILE A 35 3.53 8.81 -6.81
C ILE A 35 3.15 8.21 -5.44
N ASP A 36 3.74 8.71 -4.36
CA ASP A 36 3.42 8.24 -3.01
C ASP A 36 1.97 8.59 -2.60
N LEU A 37 1.46 9.76 -3.00
CA LEU A 37 0.05 10.12 -2.79
C LEU A 37 -0.88 9.16 -3.53
N ILE A 38 -0.60 8.87 -4.80
CA ILE A 38 -1.40 7.92 -5.60
C ILE A 38 -1.37 6.51 -4.97
N LEU A 39 -0.20 6.04 -4.56
CA LEU A 39 -0.08 4.74 -3.90
C LEU A 39 -0.87 4.69 -2.59
N SER A 40 -0.82 5.76 -1.80
CA SER A 40 -1.57 5.84 -0.54
C SER A 40 -3.08 5.79 -0.75
N GLU A 41 -3.60 6.49 -1.77
CA GLU A 41 -5.03 6.50 -2.10
C GLU A 41 -5.49 5.11 -2.58
N ILE A 42 -4.68 4.44 -3.39
CA ILE A 42 -4.94 3.07 -3.84
C ILE A 42 -4.98 2.12 -2.65
N GLU A 43 -4.02 2.21 -1.72
CA GLU A 43 -3.99 1.36 -0.52
C GLU A 43 -5.22 1.58 0.36
N LEU A 44 -5.63 2.83 0.58
CA LEU A 44 -6.84 3.16 1.34
C LEU A 44 -8.09 2.60 0.66
N THR A 45 -8.20 2.76 -0.66
CA THR A 45 -9.33 2.27 -1.44
C THR A 45 -9.43 0.74 -1.40
N VAL A 46 -8.30 0.04 -1.54
CA VAL A 46 -8.25 -1.42 -1.48
C VAL A 46 -8.61 -1.91 -0.07
N ALA A 47 -8.10 -1.26 0.97
CA ALA A 47 -8.42 -1.61 2.35
C ALA A 47 -9.92 -1.42 2.65
N ALA A 48 -10.52 -0.34 2.17
CA ALA A 48 -11.95 -0.08 2.30
C ALA A 48 -12.77 -1.14 1.56
N PHE A 49 -12.42 -1.46 0.30
CA PHE A 49 -13.11 -2.45 -0.51
C PHE A 49 -13.10 -3.85 0.10
N GLU A 50 -11.93 -4.35 0.52
CA GLU A 50 -11.83 -5.68 1.14
C GLU A 50 -12.57 -5.74 2.48
N THR A 51 -12.58 -4.63 3.24
CA THR A 51 -13.34 -4.55 4.50
C THR A 51 -14.85 -4.56 4.25
N GLU A 52 -15.34 -3.82 3.25
CA GLU A 52 -16.76 -3.82 2.88
C GLU A 52 -17.21 -5.21 2.41
N LYS A 53 -16.38 -5.87 1.60
CA LYS A 53 -16.64 -7.24 1.13
C LYS A 53 -16.74 -8.25 2.28
N GLU A 54 -15.87 -8.14 3.28
CA GLU A 54 -15.92 -8.98 4.49
C GLU A 54 -17.20 -8.72 5.29
N GLN A 55 -17.58 -7.45 5.48
CA GLN A 55 -18.83 -7.07 6.15
C GLN A 55 -20.07 -7.58 5.41
N ARG A 56 -20.09 -7.48 4.07
CA ARG A 56 -21.19 -7.97 3.25
C ARG A 56 -21.37 -9.48 3.40
N LYS A 57 -20.26 -10.23 3.36
CA LYS A 57 -20.27 -11.68 3.55
C LYS A 57 -20.79 -12.07 4.94
N SER A 58 -20.39 -11.35 5.98
CA SER A 58 -20.89 -11.62 7.34
C SER A 58 -22.40 -11.33 7.46
N GLN A 59 -22.88 -10.25 6.84
CA GLN A 59 -24.32 -9.96 6.77
C GLN A 59 -25.10 -11.05 6.03
N GLU A 60 -24.59 -11.56 4.92
CA GLU A 60 -25.23 -12.67 4.20
C GLU A 60 -25.32 -13.94 5.06
N CYS A 61 -24.25 -14.26 5.81
CA CYS A 61 -24.26 -15.39 6.74
C CYS A 61 -25.32 -15.21 7.84
N LEU A 62 -25.46 -14.00 8.39
CA LEU A 62 -26.51 -13.67 9.37
C LEU A 62 -27.91 -13.82 8.78
N GLN A 63 -28.15 -13.31 7.56
CA GLN A 63 -29.45 -13.43 6.88
C GLN A 63 -29.82 -14.88 6.59
N LYS A 64 -28.85 -15.69 6.14
CA LYS A 64 -29.05 -17.11 5.81
C LYS A 64 -29.03 -18.03 7.04
N ARG A 65 -28.75 -17.50 8.25
CA ARG A 65 -28.52 -18.26 9.49
C ARG A 65 -27.46 -19.34 9.36
N ILE A 66 -26.43 -19.07 8.56
CA ILE A 66 -25.28 -19.96 8.36
C ILE A 66 -24.17 -19.50 9.30
N PRO A 67 -23.56 -20.38 10.10
CA PRO A 67 -22.42 -20.01 10.93
C PRO A 67 -21.27 -19.49 10.08
N ASP A 68 -20.75 -18.30 10.40
CA ASP A 68 -19.58 -17.73 9.74
C ASP A 68 -18.29 -18.17 10.44
N TYR A 69 -17.49 -18.96 9.72
CA TYR A 69 -16.18 -19.45 10.15
C TYR A 69 -15.02 -18.72 9.48
N SER A 70 -15.27 -17.57 8.86
CA SER A 70 -14.23 -16.79 8.17
C SER A 70 -13.06 -16.38 9.11
N TRP A 71 -13.33 -16.30 10.41
CA TRP A 71 -12.32 -16.04 11.44
C TRP A 71 -11.36 -17.23 11.69
N LEU A 72 -11.78 -18.47 11.40
CA LEU A 72 -10.92 -19.67 11.49
C LEU A 72 -9.85 -19.71 10.39
N ILE A 73 -10.00 -18.88 9.35
CA ILE A 73 -9.06 -18.80 8.21
C ILE A 73 -7.96 -17.74 8.49
N SER A 74 -7.85 -17.25 9.73
CA SER A 74 -7.03 -16.06 10.07
C SER A 74 -5.52 -16.22 9.97
N GLU A 75 -4.97 -17.44 9.98
CA GLU A 75 -3.51 -17.65 9.95
C GLU A 75 -2.92 -17.99 8.57
N ASN A 76 -3.76 -18.17 7.54
CA ASN A 76 -3.22 -18.54 6.23
C ASN A 76 -2.80 -17.32 5.42
N SER A 77 -1.65 -17.47 4.76
CA SER A 77 -1.12 -16.67 3.63
C SER A 77 -2.12 -16.37 2.50
N GLN A 78 -3.36 -16.88 2.60
CA GLN A 78 -4.46 -16.71 1.67
C GLN A 78 -5.44 -15.58 2.05
N LYS A 79 -5.32 -14.94 3.23
CA LYS A 79 -6.07 -13.70 3.45
C LYS A 79 -5.51 -12.61 2.52
N PRO A 80 -6.34 -11.99 1.67
CA PRO A 80 -5.90 -10.88 0.84
C PRO A 80 -5.35 -9.80 1.78
N LYS A 81 -4.07 -9.49 1.60
CA LYS A 81 -3.37 -8.49 2.40
C LYS A 81 -4.02 -7.14 2.10
N LYS A 82 -4.38 -6.39 3.14
CA LYS A 82 -4.98 -5.04 3.01
C LYS A 82 -3.98 -3.96 2.59
N TYR A 83 -2.86 -4.38 2.01
CA TYR A 83 -1.75 -3.55 1.59
C TYR A 83 -1.20 -4.11 0.28
N LEU A 84 -0.63 -3.23 -0.55
CA LEU A 84 -0.01 -3.64 -1.80
C LEU A 84 1.20 -4.53 -1.51
N THR A 85 1.29 -5.68 -2.19
CA THR A 85 2.51 -6.47 -2.16
C THR A 85 3.66 -5.74 -2.86
N MET A 86 4.91 -6.08 -2.55
CA MET A 86 6.08 -5.46 -3.19
C MET A 86 6.01 -5.49 -4.73
N ASN A 87 5.50 -6.59 -5.30
CA ASN A 87 5.33 -6.71 -6.75
C ASN A 87 4.22 -5.81 -7.29
N GLU A 88 3.10 -5.65 -6.57
CA GLU A 88 2.01 -4.77 -6.96
C GLU A 88 2.43 -3.29 -6.86
N ARG A 89 3.12 -2.93 -5.77
CA ARG A 89 3.70 -1.59 -5.59
C ARG A 89 4.65 -1.26 -6.73
N ALA A 90 5.60 -2.14 -7.05
CA ALA A 90 6.54 -1.94 -8.16
C ALA A 90 5.85 -1.83 -9.53
N ARG A 91 4.77 -2.59 -9.77
CA ARG A 91 3.99 -2.49 -11.02
C ARG A 91 3.23 -1.17 -11.12
N LEU A 92 2.66 -0.68 -10.02
CA LEU A 92 1.95 0.59 -9.97
C LEU A 92 2.91 1.77 -10.11
N THR A 93 4.05 1.75 -9.43
CA THR A 93 5.11 2.77 -9.60
C THR A 93 5.52 2.87 -11.07
N ARG A 94 5.83 1.74 -11.73
CA ARG A 94 6.13 1.72 -13.18
C ARG A 94 4.98 2.15 -14.09
N ALA A 95 3.73 2.06 -13.62
CA ALA A 95 2.58 2.54 -14.38
C ALA A 95 2.45 4.07 -14.24
N CYS A 96 2.66 4.61 -13.04
CA CYS A 96 2.72 6.05 -12.80
C CYS A 96 3.87 6.71 -13.57
N GLU A 97 5.07 6.11 -13.55
CA GLU A 97 6.22 6.56 -14.35
C GLU A 97 5.92 6.59 -15.86
N ARG A 98 5.05 5.71 -16.37
CA ARG A 98 4.64 5.71 -17.79
C ARG A 98 3.57 6.73 -18.12
N LEU A 99 2.75 7.15 -17.16
CA LEU A 99 1.80 8.26 -17.33
C LEU A 99 2.51 9.62 -17.38
N ARG A 100 3.76 9.67 -16.91
CA ARG A 100 4.65 10.84 -16.98
C ARG A 100 5.27 11.03 -18.39
N ALA A 101 5.33 9.99 -19.23
CA ALA A 101 5.92 10.01 -20.57
C ALA A 101 4.90 10.38 -21.66
#